data_AF-A0A1A2JEE6-F1
#
_entry.id   AF-A0A1A2JEE6-F1
#
_cell.length_a   1.000
_cell.length_b   1.000
_cell.length_c   1.000
_cell.angle_alpha   90.00
_cell.angle_beta   90.00
_cell.angle_gamma   90.00
#
_symmetry.space_group_name_H-M   'P 1'
#
loop_
_entity.id
_entity.type
_entity.pdbx_description
1 polymer ?
#
loop_
_entity_poly.entity_id
_entity_poly.type
_entity_poly.pdbx_seq_one_letter_code
_entity_poly.pdbx_strand_id
1 'polypeptide(L)'
;MSKPSTANGGYPSVVVTAVTATTSIAPDIESTWKSLLAGESGIRVLEDEFVSKWDLPVKIGGHLKEPIDEHMSRLDLRRMSYVQRLAKLLSTQLWESAGSPEVDPDRFSVVVGTGLGGAERIVESYDLMNEGGPRKVSPLAVQMIMPNGAAAVVGLQLGARAGVITPVSACSSGSEAIAHAWRQIAMGDADFAVCGGVEGPIEALPIAAFSMMRAMSTRNDEPERASRPFDKDRDGFVFGEAGALMIIETEEHAKARGAKPLARLMGAGITSDAFHMVAPAADGVRAGRAMQRSLELAGLSPKDIDHVNAHGTATPIGDTAEANAIRVAGCEQAAVYAPKSALGHSIGAVGALESVLTVLSLRDGVIPPTLNYETPDPEIDLDVVAGEPRYGDFRYAINNSFGFGGHNVALAFGRY
;
A
#
# COMPACT_ATOMS: atom_id res chain seq x y z
N MET A 1 -31.95 -17.31 0.23
CA MET A 1 -31.53 -16.11 -0.53
C MET A 1 -30.03 -16.21 -0.75
N SER A 2 -29.54 -15.91 -1.95
CA SER A 2 -28.09 -15.80 -2.20
C SER A 2 -27.50 -14.69 -1.32
N LYS A 3 -26.23 -14.83 -0.91
CA LYS A 3 -25.54 -13.74 -0.20
C LYS A 3 -25.36 -12.55 -1.17
N PRO A 4 -25.43 -11.29 -0.69
CA PRO A 4 -25.18 -10.11 -1.52
C PRO A 4 -23.74 -10.13 -2.05
N SER A 5 -23.57 -9.71 -3.30
CA SER A 5 -22.29 -9.56 -3.97
C SER A 5 -22.35 -8.44 -5.01
N THR A 6 -21.22 -7.94 -5.49
CA THR A 6 -21.20 -6.96 -6.59
C THR A 6 -21.77 -7.55 -7.88
N ALA A 7 -21.41 -8.78 -8.26
CA ALA A 7 -21.88 -9.39 -9.51
C ALA A 7 -23.42 -9.58 -9.59
N ASN A 8 -24.09 -9.80 -8.46
CA ASN A 8 -25.55 -9.95 -8.41
C ASN A 8 -26.30 -8.65 -8.06
N GLY A 9 -25.60 -7.51 -8.00
CA GLY A 9 -26.20 -6.21 -7.67
C GLY A 9 -26.59 -6.05 -6.19
N GLY A 10 -26.16 -6.96 -5.31
CA GLY A 10 -26.38 -6.85 -3.87
C GLY A 10 -25.54 -5.75 -3.21
N TYR A 11 -24.46 -5.32 -3.88
CA TYR A 11 -23.70 -4.12 -3.56
C TYR A 11 -23.65 -3.20 -4.80
N PRO A 12 -23.60 -1.87 -4.62
CA PRO A 12 -23.39 -0.96 -5.74
C PRO A 12 -22.06 -1.24 -6.45
N SER A 13 -22.01 -1.00 -7.76
CA SER A 13 -20.75 -1.01 -8.52
C SER A 13 -19.89 0.15 -8.04
N VAL A 14 -18.65 -0.14 -7.62
CA VAL A 14 -17.67 0.85 -7.17
C VAL A 14 -16.49 0.86 -8.14
N VAL A 15 -16.10 2.06 -8.57
CA VAL A 15 -15.08 2.28 -9.58
C VAL A 15 -13.94 3.14 -9.04
N VAL A 16 -12.74 2.89 -9.54
CA VAL A 16 -11.56 3.74 -9.31
C VAL A 16 -11.50 4.78 -10.42
N THR A 17 -11.48 6.07 -10.09
CA THR A 17 -11.52 7.16 -11.09
C THR A 17 -10.27 8.02 -11.15
N ALA A 18 -9.44 7.98 -10.10
CA ALA A 18 -8.13 8.62 -10.10
C ALA A 18 -7.18 7.89 -9.14
N VAL A 19 -5.89 7.96 -9.43
CA VAL A 19 -4.82 7.39 -8.61
C VAL A 19 -3.66 8.39 -8.54
N THR A 20 -2.94 8.41 -7.43
CA THR A 20 -1.66 9.10 -7.30
C THR A 20 -0.72 8.29 -6.41
N ALA A 21 0.57 8.40 -6.68
CA ALA A 21 1.60 7.90 -5.79
C ALA A 21 2.91 8.66 -6.00
N THR A 22 3.69 8.75 -4.93
CA THR A 22 5.12 9.08 -4.97
C THR A 22 5.91 7.86 -4.52
N THR A 23 7.02 7.57 -5.20
CA THR A 23 7.82 6.36 -4.96
C THR A 23 9.31 6.64 -5.02
N SER A 24 10.11 5.62 -4.74
CA SER A 24 11.57 5.63 -4.87
C SER A 24 12.08 5.75 -6.32
N ILE A 25 11.23 5.41 -7.30
CA ILE A 25 11.53 5.48 -8.74
C ILE A 25 11.19 6.86 -9.31
N ALA A 26 9.97 7.34 -9.07
CA ALA A 26 9.46 8.59 -9.62
C ALA A 26 8.47 9.28 -8.66
N PRO A 27 8.34 10.62 -8.75
CA PRO A 27 7.38 11.38 -7.94
C PRO A 27 5.92 11.24 -8.42
N ASP A 28 5.71 10.67 -9.61
CA ASP A 28 4.39 10.42 -10.19
C ASP A 28 4.20 8.94 -10.56
N ILE A 29 2.94 8.53 -10.56
CA ILE A 29 2.56 7.12 -10.74
C ILE A 29 2.75 6.61 -12.18
N GLU A 30 2.54 7.44 -13.21
CA GLU A 30 2.66 6.99 -14.60
C GLU A 30 4.11 6.81 -15.02
N SER A 31 5.02 7.66 -14.54
CA SER A 31 6.46 7.48 -14.69
C SER A 31 6.94 6.26 -13.91
N THR A 32 6.49 6.09 -12.66
CA THR A 32 6.77 4.88 -11.88
C THR A 32 6.36 3.63 -12.66
N TRP A 33 5.15 3.62 -13.22
CA TRP A 33 4.62 2.49 -13.99
C TRP A 33 5.47 2.16 -15.22
N LYS A 34 5.85 3.17 -16.01
CA LYS A 34 6.73 2.98 -17.17
C LYS A 34 8.09 2.40 -16.79
N SER A 35 8.69 2.91 -15.71
CA SER A 35 9.96 2.42 -15.18
C SER A 35 9.88 0.97 -14.70
N LEU A 36 8.79 0.58 -14.02
CA LEU A 36 8.57 -0.82 -13.63
C LEU A 36 8.49 -1.74 -14.85
N LEU A 37 7.76 -1.33 -15.89
CA LEU A 37 7.70 -2.08 -17.15
C LEU A 37 9.06 -2.17 -17.86
N ALA A 38 9.93 -1.17 -17.67
CA ALA A 38 11.29 -1.18 -18.17
C ALA A 38 12.27 -2.00 -17.31
N GLY A 39 11.81 -2.55 -16.18
CA GLY A 39 12.64 -3.33 -15.25
C GLY A 39 13.56 -2.49 -14.36
N GLU A 40 13.20 -1.23 -14.11
CA GLU A 40 13.98 -0.34 -13.24
C GLU A 40 13.71 -0.60 -11.75
N SER A 41 14.73 -0.40 -10.92
CA SER A 41 14.65 -0.50 -9.46
C SER A 41 14.79 0.87 -8.80
N GLY A 42 14.04 1.10 -7.73
CA GLY A 42 14.19 2.29 -6.88
C GLY A 42 15.20 2.10 -5.75
N ILE A 43 15.76 0.91 -5.59
CA ILE A 43 16.63 0.55 -4.46
C ILE A 43 18.08 0.92 -4.77
N ARG A 44 18.71 1.65 -3.85
CA ARG A 44 20.07 2.16 -3.97
C ARG A 44 20.84 2.01 -2.65
N VAL A 45 22.13 2.34 -2.68
CA VAL A 45 22.91 2.54 -1.45
C VAL A 45 22.33 3.76 -0.72
N LEU A 46 22.19 3.65 0.61
CA LEU A 46 21.82 4.76 1.46
C LEU A 46 23.07 5.61 1.74
N GLU A 47 23.05 6.87 1.32
CA GLU A 47 24.16 7.83 1.47
C GLU A 47 24.07 8.64 2.77
N ASP A 48 23.01 8.42 3.55
CA ASP A 48 22.71 9.19 4.75
C ASP A 48 23.79 9.05 5.82
N GLU A 49 24.13 10.18 6.47
CA GLU A 49 25.14 10.20 7.53
C GLU A 49 24.82 9.20 8.64
N PHE A 50 23.53 9.00 8.96
CA PHE A 50 23.09 8.10 10.01
C PHE A 50 23.51 6.64 9.78
N VAL A 51 23.70 6.21 8.51
CA VAL A 51 24.12 4.85 8.18
C VAL A 51 25.55 4.63 8.66
N SER A 52 26.45 5.57 8.34
CA SER A 52 27.85 5.51 8.73
C SER A 52 28.06 5.79 10.21
N LYS A 53 27.30 6.73 10.79
CA LYS A 53 27.34 7.11 12.21
C LYS A 53 27.07 5.93 13.13
N TRP A 54 26.15 5.05 12.75
CA TRP A 54 25.73 3.90 13.56
C TRP A 54 26.24 2.55 13.05
N ASP A 55 27.02 2.54 11.96
CA ASP A 55 27.45 1.34 11.23
C ASP A 55 26.30 0.32 11.07
N LEU A 56 25.20 0.78 10.47
CA LEU A 56 23.98 -0.04 10.35
C LEU A 56 24.25 -1.31 9.52
N PRO A 57 23.66 -2.47 9.91
CA PRO A 57 23.81 -3.72 9.15
C PRO A 57 23.15 -3.66 7.76
N VAL A 58 22.14 -2.80 7.61
CA VAL A 58 21.47 -2.53 6.34
C VAL A 58 21.88 -1.14 5.88
N LYS A 59 22.42 -1.06 4.67
CA LYS A 59 22.97 0.15 4.03
C LYS A 59 22.32 0.43 2.67
N ILE A 60 21.16 -0.19 2.43
CA ILE A 60 20.41 -0.15 1.18
C ILE A 60 18.94 0.19 1.44
N GLY A 61 18.33 0.86 0.48
CA GLY A 61 16.93 1.24 0.53
C GLY A 61 16.57 2.18 -0.62
N GLY A 62 15.28 2.46 -0.78
CA GLY A 62 14.78 3.40 -1.77
C GLY A 62 14.14 4.62 -1.11
N HIS A 63 14.89 5.69 -0.88
CA HIS A 63 14.26 6.99 -0.57
C HIS A 63 13.37 7.45 -1.74
N LEU A 64 12.35 8.26 -1.46
CA LEU A 64 11.54 8.89 -2.50
C LEU A 64 12.43 9.55 -3.54
N LYS A 65 12.00 9.50 -4.80
CA LYS A 65 12.74 10.14 -5.90
C LYS A 65 12.81 11.65 -5.73
N GLU A 66 11.73 12.24 -5.24
CA GLU A 66 11.61 13.67 -4.93
C GLU A 66 11.23 13.82 -3.44
N PRO A 67 12.05 14.50 -2.62
CA PRO A 67 11.75 14.73 -1.22
C PRO A 67 10.50 15.60 -1.04
N ILE A 68 9.55 15.15 -0.22
CA ILE A 68 8.27 15.85 -0.06
C ILE A 68 8.39 17.25 0.55
N ASP A 69 9.43 17.49 1.35
CA ASP A 69 9.58 18.74 2.10
C ASP A 69 9.89 19.94 1.19
N GLU A 70 10.35 19.69 -0.04
CA GLU A 70 10.56 20.73 -1.07
C GLU A 70 9.23 21.32 -1.58
N HIS A 71 8.12 20.58 -1.44
CA HIS A 71 6.78 21.04 -1.80
C HIS A 71 6.02 21.70 -0.63
N MET A 72 6.67 21.85 0.53
CA MET A 72 6.03 22.28 1.76
C MET A 72 6.38 23.73 2.11
N SER A 73 5.37 24.50 2.49
CA SER A 73 5.63 25.84 3.02
C SER A 73 6.31 25.77 4.39
N ARG A 74 6.96 26.86 4.82
CA ARG A 74 7.50 26.97 6.20
C ARG A 74 6.43 26.74 7.26
N LEU A 75 5.17 27.03 6.95
CA LEU A 75 4.05 26.81 7.86
C LEU A 75 3.74 25.32 7.96
N ASP A 76 3.75 24.61 6.84
CA ASP A 76 3.50 23.17 6.78
C ASP A 76 4.54 22.39 7.58
N LEU A 77 5.84 22.70 7.38
CA LEU A 77 6.95 22.08 8.10
C LEU A 77 6.86 22.25 9.63
N ARG A 78 6.18 23.29 10.12
CA ARG A 78 6.02 23.56 11.57
C ARG A 78 4.72 23.04 12.16
N ARG A 79 3.70 22.81 11.34
CA ARG A 79 2.33 22.50 11.79
C ARG A 79 1.90 21.06 11.52
N MET A 80 2.69 20.31 10.77
CA MET A 80 2.40 18.95 10.36
C MET A 80 3.59 18.00 10.60
N SER A 81 3.28 16.76 10.98
CA SER A 81 4.23 15.65 10.90
C SER A 81 4.53 15.25 9.45
N TYR A 82 5.55 14.43 9.23
CA TYR A 82 5.95 13.98 7.89
C TYR A 82 4.77 13.36 7.12
N VAL A 83 4.08 12.39 7.74
CA VAL A 83 2.96 11.69 7.10
C VAL A 83 1.77 12.61 6.80
N GLN A 84 1.57 13.67 7.57
CA GLN A 84 0.57 14.71 7.28
C GLN A 84 0.95 15.55 6.06
N ARG A 85 2.24 15.91 5.92
CA ARG A 85 2.75 16.63 4.75
C ARG A 85 2.64 15.78 3.50
N LEU A 86 3.03 14.51 3.59
CA LEU A 86 2.87 13.54 2.50
C LEU A 86 1.41 13.40 2.08
N ALA A 87 0.50 13.23 3.04
CA ALA A 87 -0.92 13.10 2.76
C ALA A 87 -1.51 14.36 2.10
N LYS A 88 -1.11 15.56 2.55
CA LYS A 88 -1.50 16.85 1.93
C LYS A 88 -1.01 16.98 0.50
N LEU A 89 0.23 16.57 0.22
CA LEU A 89 0.81 16.60 -1.12
C LEU A 89 0.00 15.69 -2.07
N LEU A 90 -0.18 14.44 -1.67
CA LEU A 90 -0.86 13.43 -2.49
C LEU A 90 -2.35 13.75 -2.68
N SER A 91 -3.05 14.22 -1.65
CA SER A 91 -4.46 14.60 -1.78
C SER A 91 -4.65 15.75 -2.77
N THR A 92 -3.73 16.71 -2.80
CA THR A 92 -3.74 17.82 -3.77
C THR A 92 -3.61 17.28 -5.19
N GLN A 93 -2.57 16.49 -5.45
CA GLN A 93 -2.29 15.89 -6.75
C GLN A 93 -3.45 14.99 -7.23
N LEU A 94 -4.01 14.18 -6.32
CA LEU A 94 -5.12 13.29 -6.62
C LEU A 94 -6.39 14.07 -7.00
N TRP A 95 -6.70 15.13 -6.24
CA TRP A 95 -7.88 15.94 -6.51
C TRP A 95 -7.78 16.65 -7.86
N GLU A 96 -6.61 17.22 -8.16
CA GLU A 96 -6.31 17.83 -9.46
C GLU A 96 -6.39 16.81 -10.59
N SER A 97 -5.80 15.62 -10.42
CA SER A 97 -5.87 14.53 -11.41
C SER A 97 -7.30 14.05 -11.67
N ALA A 98 -8.21 14.18 -10.70
CA ALA A 98 -9.61 13.83 -10.84
C ALA A 98 -10.46 14.93 -11.50
N GLY A 99 -9.84 16.06 -11.87
CA GLY A 99 -10.50 17.23 -12.45
C GLY A 99 -11.07 18.19 -11.40
N SER A 100 -10.59 18.14 -10.16
CA SER A 100 -11.05 18.95 -9.02
C SER A 100 -12.57 18.95 -8.85
N PRO A 101 -13.20 17.77 -8.68
CA PRO A 101 -14.66 17.66 -8.69
C PRO A 101 -15.29 18.42 -7.51
N GLU A 102 -16.46 19.00 -7.75
CA GLU A 102 -17.36 19.42 -6.68
C GLU A 102 -18.24 18.23 -6.29
N VAL A 103 -18.06 17.72 -5.08
CA VAL A 103 -18.81 16.58 -4.53
C VAL A 103 -19.60 17.00 -3.30
N ASP A 104 -20.70 16.30 -3.00
CA ASP A 104 -21.43 16.51 -1.75
C ASP A 104 -20.54 16.13 -0.54
N PRO A 105 -20.16 17.10 0.32
CA PRO A 105 -19.35 16.84 1.50
C PRO A 105 -19.92 15.73 2.40
N ASP A 106 -21.24 15.65 2.51
CA ASP A 106 -21.95 14.75 3.41
C ASP A 106 -22.04 13.32 2.83
N ARG A 107 -21.62 13.13 1.57
CA ARG A 107 -21.46 11.84 0.88
C ARG A 107 -20.01 11.51 0.52
N PHE A 108 -19.06 12.31 1.02
CA PHE A 108 -17.64 12.17 0.77
C PHE A 108 -16.89 11.73 2.04
N SER A 109 -16.23 10.56 1.98
CA SER A 109 -15.41 10.02 3.07
C SER A 109 -13.91 10.01 2.75
N VAL A 110 -13.08 9.97 3.79
CA VAL A 110 -11.63 9.80 3.69
C VAL A 110 -11.19 8.62 4.55
N VAL A 111 -10.45 7.69 3.97
CA VAL A 111 -9.88 6.55 4.71
C VAL A 111 -8.41 6.39 4.35
N VAL A 112 -7.50 6.83 5.23
CA VAL A 112 -6.05 6.77 4.98
C VAL A 112 -5.38 6.01 6.10
N GLY A 113 -4.72 4.92 5.75
CA GLY A 113 -3.92 4.10 6.67
C GLY A 113 -2.49 4.59 6.82
N THR A 114 -1.84 4.21 7.92
CA THR A 114 -0.41 4.41 8.16
C THR A 114 0.10 3.30 9.09
N GLY A 115 1.41 3.05 9.12
CA GLY A 115 2.00 2.07 10.03
C GLY A 115 2.07 2.58 11.47
N LEU A 116 2.32 3.88 11.66
CA LEU A 116 2.60 4.45 12.98
C LEU A 116 1.98 5.84 13.20
N GLY A 117 2.25 6.82 12.34
CA GLY A 117 1.84 8.22 12.51
C GLY A 117 3.01 9.19 12.67
N GLY A 118 2.78 10.33 13.32
CA GLY A 118 3.78 11.40 13.50
C GLY A 118 4.77 11.14 14.63
N ALA A 119 5.47 10.00 14.58
CA ALA A 119 6.37 9.55 15.63
C ALA A 119 7.59 10.46 15.84
N GLU A 120 8.06 11.14 14.79
CA GLU A 120 9.17 12.10 14.89
C GLU A 120 8.80 13.27 15.80
N ARG A 121 7.52 13.63 15.87
CA ARG A 121 7.02 14.67 16.77
C ARG A 121 6.91 14.22 18.23
N ILE A 122 6.86 12.91 18.47
CA ILE A 122 6.92 12.35 19.83
C ILE A 122 8.32 12.57 20.41
N VAL A 123 9.36 12.16 19.68
CA VAL A 123 10.75 12.31 20.13
C VAL A 123 11.15 13.78 20.24
N GLU A 124 10.75 14.62 19.28
CA GLU A 124 10.96 16.08 19.36
C GLU A 124 10.29 16.68 20.61
N SER A 125 9.02 16.33 20.87
CA SER A 125 8.29 16.86 22.04
C SER A 125 8.86 16.35 23.36
N TYR A 126 9.34 15.11 23.39
CA TYR A 126 9.99 14.50 24.55
C TYR A 126 11.29 15.23 24.90
N ASP A 127 12.16 15.46 23.93
CA ASP A 127 13.44 16.15 24.13
C ASP A 127 13.22 17.60 24.55
N LEU A 128 12.32 18.33 23.89
CA LEU A 128 11.98 19.71 24.25
C LEU A 128 11.45 19.83 25.69
N MET A 129 10.66 18.86 26.15
CA MET A 129 10.16 18.82 27.52
C MET A 129 11.28 18.53 28.53
N ASN A 130 12.21 17.63 28.22
CA ASN A 130 13.35 17.32 29.07
C ASN A 130 14.31 18.52 29.20
N GLU A 131 14.54 19.26 28.12
CA GLU A 131 15.46 20.40 28.09
C GLU A 131 14.89 21.65 28.77
N GLY A 132 13.58 21.91 28.65
CA GLY A 132 13.01 23.19 29.07
C GLY A 132 11.64 23.13 29.75
N GLY A 133 11.18 21.94 30.12
CA GLY A 133 9.92 21.71 30.82
C GLY A 133 8.67 21.73 29.92
N PRO A 134 7.48 21.48 30.48
CA PRO A 134 6.26 21.20 29.72
C PRO A 134 5.78 22.36 28.85
N ARG A 135 6.17 23.61 29.16
CA ARG A 135 5.81 24.78 28.35
C ARG A 135 6.56 24.87 27.01
N LYS A 136 7.55 24.01 26.77
CA LYS A 136 8.24 23.90 25.47
C LYS A 136 7.52 22.99 24.48
N VAL A 137 6.60 22.15 24.94
CA VAL A 137 5.79 21.31 24.07
C VAL A 137 4.85 22.19 23.25
N SER A 138 4.88 22.02 21.93
CA SER A 138 4.02 22.77 21.02
C SER A 138 2.54 22.49 21.32
N PRO A 139 1.65 23.51 21.31
CA PRO A 139 0.20 23.27 21.34
C PRO A 139 -0.31 22.42 20.17
N LEU A 140 0.47 22.33 19.09
CA LEU A 140 0.15 21.52 17.91
C LEU A 140 0.69 20.08 18.02
N ALA A 141 1.43 19.72 19.08
CA ALA A 141 2.05 18.41 19.20
C ALA A 141 1.02 17.27 19.08
N VAL A 142 -0.11 17.38 19.79
CA VAL A 142 -1.17 16.36 19.77
C VAL A 142 -1.67 16.10 18.35
N GLN A 143 -2.01 17.15 17.60
CA GLN A 143 -2.54 16.99 16.25
C GLN A 143 -1.51 16.47 15.24
N MET A 144 -0.21 16.70 15.49
CA MET A 144 0.85 16.16 14.60
C MET A 144 1.20 14.71 14.94
N ILE A 145 1.10 14.32 16.21
CA ILE A 145 1.45 12.99 16.73
C ILE A 145 0.36 11.97 16.44
N MET A 146 -0.91 12.35 16.61
CA MET A 146 -2.03 11.41 16.54
C MET A 146 -2.01 10.62 15.22
N PRO A 147 -2.09 9.28 15.23
CA PRO A 147 -1.95 8.46 14.01
C PRO A 147 -2.99 8.77 12.94
N ASN A 148 -4.19 9.23 13.34
CA ASN A 148 -5.23 9.68 12.42
C ASN A 148 -4.96 11.05 11.77
N GLY A 149 -3.82 11.68 12.09
CA GLY A 149 -3.47 13.02 11.65
C GLY A 149 -3.40 13.17 10.14
N ALA A 150 -2.87 12.18 9.41
CA ALA A 150 -2.78 12.21 7.96
C ALA A 150 -4.17 12.21 7.30
N ALA A 151 -5.05 11.28 7.69
CA ALA A 151 -6.43 11.24 7.21
C ALA A 151 -7.19 12.53 7.57
N ALA A 152 -6.99 13.05 8.78
CA ALA A 152 -7.61 14.30 9.23
C ALA A 152 -7.21 15.51 8.38
N VAL A 153 -5.94 15.61 7.98
CA VAL A 153 -5.46 16.67 7.07
C VAL A 153 -6.13 16.55 5.70
N VAL A 154 -6.22 15.34 5.14
CA VAL A 154 -6.90 15.12 3.85
C VAL A 154 -8.40 15.45 3.93
N GLY A 155 -9.08 14.99 4.98
CA GLY A 155 -10.50 15.28 5.20
C GLY A 155 -10.79 16.77 5.37
N LEU A 156 -9.95 17.49 6.13
CA LEU A 156 -10.07 18.93 6.30
C LEU A 156 -9.79 19.69 5.00
N GLN A 157 -8.78 19.26 4.25
CA GLN A 157 -8.37 19.91 3.00
C GLN A 157 -9.43 19.77 1.90
N LEU A 158 -10.00 18.58 1.75
CA LEU A 158 -10.93 18.26 0.67
C LEU A 158 -12.40 18.43 1.08
N GLY A 159 -12.68 18.64 2.37
CA GLY A 159 -14.02 18.87 2.89
C GLY A 159 -14.86 17.61 3.09
N ALA A 160 -14.26 16.46 3.39
CA ALA A 160 -14.97 15.21 3.62
C ALA A 160 -15.74 15.20 4.95
N ARG A 161 -17.03 14.88 4.93
CA ARG A 161 -17.90 14.84 6.13
C ARG A 161 -18.65 13.52 6.33
N ALA A 162 -18.60 12.60 5.38
CA ALA A 162 -19.17 11.26 5.54
C ALA A 162 -18.31 10.30 6.39
N GLY A 163 -17.17 10.77 6.90
CA GLY A 163 -16.28 10.03 7.80
C GLY A 163 -14.81 10.19 7.45
N VAL A 164 -13.97 10.30 8.48
CA VAL A 164 -12.50 10.36 8.33
C VAL A 164 -11.89 9.27 9.22
N ILE A 165 -11.34 8.23 8.61
CA ILE A 165 -10.97 6.98 9.28
C ILE A 165 -9.49 6.64 9.02
N THR A 166 -8.82 6.10 10.03
CA THR A 166 -7.43 5.63 9.93
C THR A 166 -7.31 4.22 10.51
N PRO A 167 -7.35 3.18 9.67
CA PRO A 167 -6.97 1.85 10.11
C PRO A 167 -5.45 1.73 10.25
N VAL A 168 -5.02 0.97 11.26
CA VAL A 168 -3.61 0.69 11.54
C VAL A 168 -3.46 -0.81 11.75
N SER A 169 -2.83 -1.47 10.78
CA SER A 169 -2.54 -2.91 10.75
C SER A 169 -1.15 -3.18 10.16
N ALA A 170 -0.18 -2.33 10.51
CA ALA A 170 1.18 -2.38 9.99
C ALA A 170 1.21 -2.39 8.44
N CYS A 171 1.81 -3.43 7.84
CA CYS A 171 2.02 -3.54 6.39
C CYS A 171 0.72 -3.60 5.57
N SER A 172 -0.42 -3.93 6.19
CA SER A 172 -1.72 -3.98 5.52
C SER A 172 -2.57 -2.71 5.65
N SER A 173 -2.10 -1.68 6.38
CA SER A 173 -2.90 -0.48 6.67
C SER A 173 -3.47 0.19 5.41
N GLY A 174 -2.67 0.33 4.35
CA GLY A 174 -3.09 0.97 3.09
C GLY A 174 -4.18 0.19 2.35
N SER A 175 -4.09 -1.14 2.28
CA SER A 175 -5.14 -1.99 1.70
C SER A 175 -6.38 -2.05 2.60
N GLU A 176 -6.20 -2.07 3.92
CA GLU A 176 -7.31 -2.03 4.87
C GLU A 176 -8.09 -0.71 4.76
N ALA A 177 -7.40 0.40 4.53
CA ALA A 177 -8.02 1.69 4.27
C ALA A 177 -8.93 1.66 3.03
N ILE A 178 -8.45 1.09 1.93
CA ILE A 178 -9.25 0.91 0.71
C ILE A 178 -10.43 -0.04 0.97
N ALA A 179 -10.22 -1.12 1.73
CA ALA A 179 -11.29 -2.05 2.12
C ALA A 179 -12.40 -1.35 2.92
N HIS A 180 -12.04 -0.49 3.88
CA HIS A 180 -13.00 0.26 4.67
C HIS A 180 -13.71 1.34 3.85
N ALA A 181 -13.02 2.01 2.93
CA ALA A 181 -13.65 2.95 2.00
C ALA A 181 -14.69 2.25 1.10
N TRP A 182 -14.35 1.08 0.55
CA TRP A 182 -15.32 0.27 -0.19
C TRP A 182 -16.53 -0.12 0.65
N ARG A 183 -16.32 -0.51 1.93
CA ARG A 183 -17.42 -0.84 2.85
C ARG A 183 -18.32 0.36 3.11
N GLN A 184 -17.77 1.55 3.35
CA GLN A 184 -18.57 2.77 3.55
C GLN A 184 -19.46 3.06 2.34
N ILE A 185 -18.94 2.90 1.12
CA ILE A 185 -19.76 3.08 -0.10
C ILE A 185 -20.79 1.96 -0.25
N ALA A 186 -20.36 0.71 -0.10
CA ALA A 186 -21.24 -0.46 -0.26
C ALA A 186 -22.37 -0.53 0.78
N MET A 187 -22.17 0.06 1.96
CA MET A 187 -23.18 0.19 3.02
C MET A 187 -24.07 1.44 2.87
N GLY A 188 -23.73 2.33 1.93
CA GLY A 188 -24.49 3.55 1.66
C GLY A 188 -24.15 4.73 2.57
N ASP A 189 -23.06 4.67 3.34
CA ASP A 189 -22.58 5.79 4.17
C ASP A 189 -21.97 6.91 3.32
N ALA A 190 -21.37 6.58 2.17
CA ALA A 190 -20.76 7.53 1.23
C ALA A 190 -21.02 7.12 -0.22
N ASP A 191 -20.88 8.07 -1.16
CA ASP A 191 -20.88 7.78 -2.61
C ASP A 191 -19.50 7.95 -3.25
N PHE A 192 -18.61 8.67 -2.55
CA PHE A 192 -17.27 9.05 -3.00
C PHE A 192 -16.29 8.93 -1.82
N ALA A 193 -15.08 8.43 -2.08
CA ALA A 193 -14.04 8.31 -1.07
C ALA A 193 -12.64 8.53 -1.62
N VAL A 194 -11.82 9.25 -0.85
CA VAL A 194 -10.35 9.23 -1.02
C VAL A 194 -9.80 8.20 -0.06
N CYS A 195 -9.03 7.25 -0.58
CA CYS A 195 -8.46 6.19 0.25
C CYS A 195 -7.07 5.75 -0.16
N GLY A 196 -6.32 5.17 0.78
CA GLY A 196 -4.97 4.67 0.52
C GLY A 196 -4.10 4.68 1.78
N GLY A 197 -2.81 4.96 1.64
CA GLY A 197 -1.87 4.91 2.75
C GLY A 197 -0.65 5.80 2.57
N VAL A 198 -0.13 6.27 3.70
CA VAL A 198 1.09 7.07 3.81
C VAL A 198 2.01 6.51 4.88
N GLU A 199 3.31 6.68 4.71
CA GLU A 199 4.32 6.19 5.65
C GLU A 199 5.45 7.21 5.85
N GLY A 200 6.15 7.09 6.98
CA GLY A 200 7.36 7.86 7.28
C GLY A 200 8.57 7.49 6.39
N PRO A 201 9.63 8.31 6.44
CA PRO A 201 10.84 8.07 5.68
C PRO A 201 11.71 6.96 6.30
N ILE A 202 12.75 6.55 5.56
CA ILE A 202 13.79 5.66 6.04
C ILE A 202 14.71 6.44 6.99
N GLU A 203 14.84 5.96 8.21
CA GLU A 203 15.75 6.49 9.22
C GLU A 203 16.44 5.38 10.01
N ALA A 204 17.48 5.73 10.77
CA ALA A 204 18.28 4.78 11.54
C ALA A 204 17.47 3.96 12.54
N LEU A 205 16.52 4.57 13.27
CA LEU A 205 15.75 3.86 14.29
C LEU A 205 14.80 2.80 13.67
N PRO A 206 14.02 3.10 12.62
CA PRO A 206 13.30 2.08 11.85
C PRO A 206 14.22 0.95 11.35
N ILE A 207 15.37 1.26 10.73
CA ILE A 207 16.32 0.23 10.27
C ILE A 207 16.78 -0.64 11.42
N ALA A 208 17.18 -0.05 12.55
CA ALA A 208 17.61 -0.79 13.73
C ALA A 208 16.50 -1.73 14.24
N ALA A 209 15.26 -1.24 14.37
CA ALA A 209 14.15 -2.03 14.87
C ALA A 209 13.86 -3.26 13.99
N PHE A 210 13.77 -3.08 12.67
CA PHE A 210 13.44 -4.17 11.73
C PHE A 210 14.63 -5.10 11.46
N SER A 211 15.86 -4.60 11.38
CA SER A 211 17.05 -5.44 11.18
C SER A 211 17.30 -6.37 12.37
N MET A 212 17.01 -5.91 13.59
CA MET A 212 17.12 -6.76 14.79
C MET A 212 16.09 -7.91 14.82
N MET A 213 14.99 -7.80 14.05
CA MET A 213 14.07 -8.92 13.81
C MET A 213 14.61 -9.94 12.80
N ARG A 214 15.75 -9.66 12.15
CA ARG A 214 16.31 -10.45 11.03
C ARG A 214 15.34 -10.57 9.87
N ALA A 215 14.55 -9.52 9.64
CA ALA A 215 13.56 -9.47 8.56
C ALA A 215 14.06 -8.73 7.31
N MET A 216 15.17 -8.00 7.42
CA MET A 216 15.71 -7.16 6.35
C MET A 216 16.86 -7.84 5.61
N SER A 217 16.92 -7.63 4.28
CA SER A 217 18.07 -8.04 3.47
C SER A 217 19.33 -7.30 3.89
N THR A 218 20.47 -7.99 3.82
CA THR A 218 21.80 -7.40 4.10
C THR A 218 22.74 -7.46 2.89
N ARG A 219 22.19 -7.68 1.69
CA ARG A 219 22.93 -7.68 0.41
C ARG A 219 23.32 -6.26 -0.03
N ASN A 220 24.15 -5.62 0.78
CA ASN A 220 24.52 -4.21 0.64
C ASN A 220 25.39 -3.92 -0.60
N ASP A 221 26.04 -4.94 -1.14
CA ASP A 221 26.93 -4.89 -2.31
C ASP A 221 26.18 -4.85 -3.64
N GLU A 222 24.94 -5.33 -3.67
CA GLU A 222 24.09 -5.33 -4.88
C GLU A 222 22.68 -4.80 -4.54
N PRO A 223 22.50 -3.49 -4.26
CA PRO A 223 21.23 -2.94 -3.76
C PRO A 223 20.02 -3.27 -4.62
N GLU A 224 20.15 -3.12 -5.94
CA GLU A 224 19.09 -3.41 -6.91
C GLU A 224 18.72 -4.90 -6.95
N ARG A 225 19.61 -5.79 -6.47
CA ARG A 225 19.42 -7.26 -6.45
C ARG A 225 19.02 -7.84 -5.10
N ALA A 226 18.85 -6.99 -4.09
CA ALA A 226 18.62 -7.39 -2.70
C ALA A 226 17.18 -7.85 -2.43
N SER A 227 16.18 -7.20 -3.03
CA SER A 227 14.78 -7.58 -2.86
C SER A 227 14.41 -8.67 -3.88
N ARG A 228 14.27 -9.92 -3.41
CA ARG A 228 14.13 -11.12 -4.26
C ARG A 228 12.90 -11.97 -3.89
N PRO A 229 11.67 -11.43 -4.00
CA PRO A 229 10.48 -12.16 -3.59
C PRO A 229 10.33 -13.47 -4.36
N PHE A 230 10.00 -14.54 -3.64
CA PHE A 230 9.87 -15.92 -4.13
C PHE A 230 11.15 -16.57 -4.70
N ASP A 231 12.26 -15.85 -4.78
CA ASP A 231 13.57 -16.39 -5.20
C ASP A 231 14.18 -17.23 -4.06
N LYS A 232 14.91 -18.28 -4.44
CA LYS A 232 15.57 -19.18 -3.48
C LYS A 232 16.60 -18.47 -2.60
N ASP A 233 17.27 -17.43 -3.13
CA ASP A 233 18.37 -16.73 -2.44
C ASP A 233 17.91 -15.46 -1.72
N ARG A 234 16.61 -15.35 -1.42
CA ARG A 234 16.01 -14.24 -0.67
C ARG A 234 16.48 -14.22 0.79
N ASP A 235 16.83 -13.05 1.30
CA ASP A 235 17.37 -12.88 2.65
C ASP A 235 16.61 -11.84 3.50
N GLY A 236 15.47 -11.34 3.03
CA GLY A 236 14.64 -10.38 3.74
C GLY A 236 14.13 -9.25 2.85
N PHE A 237 13.29 -8.38 3.41
CA PHE A 237 12.76 -7.23 2.69
C PHE A 237 13.77 -6.08 2.62
N VAL A 238 13.56 -5.15 1.70
CA VAL A 238 14.28 -3.87 1.62
C VAL A 238 13.29 -2.73 1.79
N PHE A 239 13.64 -1.70 2.57
CA PHE A 239 12.80 -0.51 2.65
C PHE A 239 12.76 0.23 1.32
N GLY A 240 11.58 0.71 0.97
CA GLY A 240 11.40 1.67 -0.10
C GLY A 240 10.25 2.59 0.24
N GLU A 241 10.49 3.89 0.23
CA GLU A 241 9.52 4.91 0.60
C GLU A 241 8.44 5.02 -0.47
N ALA A 242 7.21 5.20 -0.01
CA ALA A 242 6.09 5.53 -0.87
C ALA A 242 4.95 6.17 -0.09
N GLY A 243 4.07 6.85 -0.82
CA GLY A 243 2.71 7.14 -0.41
C GLY A 243 1.79 7.01 -1.61
N ALA A 244 0.57 6.51 -1.42
CA ALA A 244 -0.36 6.29 -2.51
C ALA A 244 -1.81 6.52 -2.05
N LEU A 245 -2.58 7.20 -2.89
CA LEU A 245 -4.01 7.44 -2.69
C LEU A 245 -4.77 7.17 -4.00
N MET A 246 -6.03 6.81 -3.88
CA MET A 246 -6.97 6.66 -4.99
C MET A 246 -8.32 7.24 -4.64
N ILE A 247 -9.06 7.66 -5.66
CA ILE A 247 -10.48 7.98 -5.55
C ILE A 247 -11.27 6.75 -5.98
N ILE A 248 -12.19 6.35 -5.10
CA ILE A 248 -13.23 5.39 -5.42
C ILE A 248 -14.61 6.03 -5.24
N GLU A 249 -15.55 5.66 -6.09
CA GLU A 249 -16.92 6.19 -6.05
C GLU A 249 -17.89 5.19 -6.67
N THR A 250 -19.19 5.37 -6.43
CA THR A 250 -20.18 4.54 -7.14
C THR A 250 -20.09 4.79 -8.65
N GLU A 251 -20.32 3.76 -9.46
CA GLU A 251 -20.29 3.91 -10.92
C GLU A 251 -21.35 4.91 -11.42
N GLU A 252 -22.47 5.01 -10.71
CA GLU A 252 -23.50 6.02 -10.97
C GLU A 252 -22.96 7.44 -10.75
N HIS A 253 -22.28 7.68 -9.62
CA HIS A 253 -21.66 8.97 -9.32
C HIS A 253 -20.58 9.34 -10.35
N ALA A 254 -19.70 8.40 -10.71
CA ALA A 254 -18.67 8.60 -11.74
C ALA A 254 -19.29 8.99 -13.09
N LYS A 255 -20.34 8.29 -13.53
CA LYS A 255 -21.06 8.59 -14.78
C LYS A 255 -21.72 9.97 -14.73
N ALA A 256 -22.35 10.32 -13.61
CA ALA A 256 -23.03 11.61 -13.44
C ALA A 256 -22.07 12.80 -13.59
N ARG A 257 -20.83 12.67 -13.09
CA ARG A 257 -19.79 13.71 -13.23
C ARG A 257 -18.89 13.55 -14.47
N GLY A 258 -19.16 12.58 -15.34
CA GLY A 258 -18.38 12.34 -16.56
C GLY A 258 -16.96 11.79 -16.34
N ALA A 259 -16.69 11.18 -15.18
CA ALA A 259 -15.40 10.56 -14.90
C ALA A 259 -15.26 9.23 -15.65
N LYS A 260 -14.08 9.00 -16.24
CA LYS A 260 -13.74 7.72 -16.86
C LYS A 260 -13.10 6.80 -15.81
N PRO A 261 -13.71 5.66 -15.47
CA PRO A 261 -13.08 4.70 -14.57
C PRO A 261 -11.81 4.09 -15.13
N LEU A 262 -10.87 3.79 -14.23
CA LEU A 262 -9.62 3.06 -14.50
C LEU A 262 -9.81 1.56 -14.28
N ALA A 263 -10.57 1.18 -13.25
CA ALA A 263 -10.91 -0.20 -12.88
C ALA A 263 -12.14 -0.21 -11.96
N ARG A 264 -12.58 -1.41 -11.58
CA ARG A 264 -13.63 -1.69 -10.60
C ARG A 264 -13.02 -2.21 -9.31
N LEU A 265 -13.53 -1.77 -8.16
CA LEU A 265 -13.24 -2.35 -6.85
C LEU A 265 -14.45 -3.18 -6.42
N MET A 266 -14.31 -4.50 -6.47
CA MET A 266 -15.45 -5.42 -6.42
C MET A 266 -15.65 -6.07 -5.05
N GLY A 267 -14.64 -6.10 -4.19
CA GLY A 267 -14.79 -6.68 -2.86
C GLY A 267 -13.52 -6.64 -2.04
N ALA A 268 -13.68 -6.77 -0.72
CA ALA A 268 -12.57 -6.74 0.22
C ALA A 268 -12.73 -7.79 1.34
N GLY A 269 -11.74 -8.67 1.46
CA GLY A 269 -11.63 -9.63 2.54
C GLY A 269 -10.63 -9.16 3.58
N ILE A 270 -11.02 -9.21 4.86
CA ILE A 270 -10.12 -8.96 5.99
C ILE A 270 -10.24 -10.15 6.97
N THR A 271 -9.13 -10.75 7.33
CA THR A 271 -9.05 -11.81 8.33
C THR A 271 -7.84 -11.58 9.25
N SER A 272 -7.69 -12.46 10.24
CA SER A 272 -6.48 -12.52 11.04
C SER A 272 -6.04 -13.96 11.30
N ASP A 273 -4.73 -14.12 11.53
CA ASP A 273 -4.09 -15.41 11.79
C ASP A 273 -4.28 -15.88 13.23
N ALA A 274 -4.19 -14.96 14.19
CA ALA A 274 -4.12 -15.27 15.63
C ALA A 274 -3.06 -16.34 15.98
N PHE A 275 -1.91 -16.27 15.30
CA PHE A 275 -0.84 -17.27 15.35
C PHE A 275 0.43 -16.73 16.05
N HIS A 276 1.05 -15.69 15.48
CA HIS A 276 2.27 -15.09 15.99
C HIS A 276 2.25 -13.57 15.75
N MET A 277 2.97 -12.82 16.58
CA MET A 277 2.95 -11.35 16.52
C MET A 277 3.60 -10.77 15.27
N VAL A 278 4.63 -11.43 14.72
CA VAL A 278 5.44 -10.87 13.62
C VAL A 278 5.75 -11.89 12.50
N ALA A 279 5.21 -13.09 12.61
CA ALA A 279 5.38 -14.13 11.60
C ALA A 279 3.99 -14.58 11.12
N PRO A 280 3.79 -14.76 9.80
CA PRO A 280 2.51 -15.27 9.30
C PRO A 280 2.33 -16.74 9.67
N ALA A 281 1.07 -17.19 9.71
CA ALA A 281 0.77 -18.61 9.79
C ALA A 281 1.28 -19.34 8.55
N ALA A 282 2.18 -20.31 8.73
CA ALA A 282 2.85 -21.00 7.62
C ALA A 282 1.89 -21.78 6.71
N ASP A 283 0.73 -22.18 7.22
CA ASP A 283 -0.30 -22.87 6.44
C ASP A 283 -1.05 -21.95 5.45
N GLY A 284 -0.91 -20.63 5.59
CA GLY A 284 -1.57 -19.63 4.75
C GLY A 284 -3.11 -19.65 4.82
N VAL A 285 -3.73 -20.40 5.73
CA VAL A 285 -5.18 -20.68 5.68
C VAL A 285 -6.00 -19.42 5.87
N ARG A 286 -5.62 -18.57 6.82
CA ARG A 286 -6.35 -17.33 7.13
C ARG A 286 -6.09 -16.24 6.10
N ALA A 287 -4.86 -16.13 5.60
CA ALA A 287 -4.53 -15.28 4.46
C ALA A 287 -5.30 -15.68 3.20
N GLY A 288 -5.32 -16.97 2.84
CA GLY A 288 -6.11 -17.49 1.72
C GLY A 288 -7.62 -17.28 1.92
N ARG A 289 -8.11 -17.35 3.16
CA ARG A 289 -9.50 -17.01 3.48
C ARG A 289 -9.83 -15.54 3.23
N ALA A 290 -8.88 -14.61 3.40
CA ALA A 290 -9.09 -13.20 3.04
C ALA A 290 -9.32 -13.08 1.52
N MET A 291 -8.49 -13.73 0.70
CA MET A 291 -8.66 -13.80 -0.76
C MET A 291 -10.04 -14.36 -1.12
N GLN A 292 -10.40 -15.53 -0.60
CA GLN A 292 -11.72 -16.13 -0.82
C GLN A 292 -12.87 -15.20 -0.40
N ARG A 293 -12.72 -14.45 0.69
CA ARG A 293 -13.74 -13.51 1.15
C ARG A 293 -13.90 -12.33 0.19
N SER A 294 -12.82 -11.83 -0.40
CA SER A 294 -12.89 -10.79 -1.43
C SER A 294 -13.64 -11.29 -2.68
N LEU A 295 -13.39 -12.55 -3.10
CA LEU A 295 -14.09 -13.22 -4.20
C LEU A 295 -15.58 -13.41 -3.92
N GLU A 296 -15.93 -13.86 -2.70
CA GLU A 296 -17.33 -14.02 -2.28
C GLU A 296 -18.12 -12.70 -2.38
N LEU A 297 -17.51 -11.59 -1.96
CA LEU A 297 -18.13 -10.26 -2.00
C LEU A 297 -18.19 -9.71 -3.43
N ALA A 298 -17.18 -10.00 -4.25
CA ALA A 298 -17.18 -9.65 -5.67
C ALA A 298 -18.21 -10.48 -6.47
N GLY A 299 -18.50 -11.71 -6.03
CA GLY A 299 -19.29 -12.69 -6.78
C GLY A 299 -18.48 -13.42 -7.84
N LEU A 300 -17.18 -13.64 -7.58
CA LEU A 300 -16.23 -14.30 -8.46
C LEU A 300 -15.84 -15.68 -7.93
N SER A 301 -15.31 -16.52 -8.81
CA SER A 301 -14.64 -17.78 -8.46
C SER A 301 -13.12 -17.64 -8.57
N PRO A 302 -12.32 -18.52 -7.92
CA PRO A 302 -10.86 -18.48 -8.05
C PRO A 302 -10.37 -18.60 -9.49
N LYS A 303 -11.11 -19.29 -10.37
CA LYS A 303 -10.78 -19.47 -11.79
C LYS A 303 -10.97 -18.20 -12.62
N ASP A 304 -11.64 -17.19 -12.08
CA ASP A 304 -11.80 -15.90 -12.74
C ASP A 304 -10.58 -15.00 -12.53
N ILE A 305 -9.71 -15.34 -11.58
CA ILE A 305 -8.55 -14.51 -11.23
C ILE A 305 -7.39 -14.80 -12.19
N ASP A 306 -7.10 -13.80 -13.01
CA ASP A 306 -6.03 -13.87 -14.01
C ASP A 306 -4.69 -13.36 -13.43
N HIS A 307 -4.74 -12.51 -12.39
CA HIS A 307 -3.59 -11.86 -11.80
C HIS A 307 -3.67 -11.78 -10.26
N VAL A 308 -2.55 -12.06 -9.57
CA VAL A 308 -2.37 -11.73 -8.15
C VAL A 308 -1.18 -10.77 -8.00
N ASN A 309 -1.45 -9.58 -7.47
CA ASN A 309 -0.41 -8.72 -6.93
C ASN A 309 -0.13 -9.18 -5.50
N ALA A 310 1.02 -9.84 -5.34
CA ALA A 310 1.40 -10.50 -4.10
C ALA A 310 1.97 -9.50 -3.09
N HIS A 311 1.84 -9.82 -1.81
CA HIS A 311 2.52 -9.09 -0.76
C HIS A 311 4.05 -9.25 -0.85
N GLY A 312 4.56 -10.43 -1.23
CA GLY A 312 5.91 -10.71 -1.73
C GLY A 312 7.02 -9.90 -1.05
N THR A 313 7.34 -10.25 0.19
CA THR A 313 8.28 -9.45 1.02
C THR A 313 9.74 -9.82 0.82
N ALA A 314 10.03 -10.92 0.11
CA ALA A 314 11.38 -11.50 0.04
C ALA A 314 11.88 -12.04 1.39
N THR A 315 11.00 -12.20 2.39
CA THR A 315 11.34 -12.93 3.61
C THR A 315 11.14 -14.43 3.38
N PRO A 316 12.04 -15.31 3.89
CA PRO A 316 11.90 -16.75 3.71
C PRO A 316 10.53 -17.28 4.13
N ILE A 317 10.08 -16.92 5.33
CA ILE A 317 8.81 -17.39 5.91
C ILE A 317 7.58 -16.72 5.29
N GLY A 318 7.68 -15.44 4.91
CA GLY A 318 6.54 -14.68 4.41
C GLY A 318 6.10 -15.16 3.04
N ASP A 319 7.05 -15.30 2.15
CA ASP A 319 6.79 -15.70 0.76
C ASP A 319 6.27 -17.15 0.68
N THR A 320 6.81 -18.07 1.50
CA THR A 320 6.31 -19.44 1.58
C THR A 320 4.88 -19.49 2.14
N ALA A 321 4.56 -18.70 3.17
CA ALA A 321 3.22 -18.61 3.71
C ALA A 321 2.21 -18.02 2.71
N GLU A 322 2.62 -17.01 1.94
CA GLU A 322 1.78 -16.41 0.90
C GLU A 322 1.55 -17.39 -0.27
N ALA A 323 2.55 -18.15 -0.70
CA ALA A 323 2.36 -19.19 -1.71
C ALA A 323 1.33 -20.23 -1.28
N ASN A 324 1.36 -20.63 0.00
CA ASN A 324 0.33 -21.49 0.57
C ASN A 324 -1.04 -20.81 0.61
N ALA A 325 -1.11 -19.51 0.96
CA ALA A 325 -2.34 -18.75 0.98
C ALA A 325 -3.00 -18.64 -0.41
N ILE A 326 -2.21 -18.37 -1.45
CA ILE A 326 -2.68 -18.31 -2.85
C ILE A 326 -3.25 -19.68 -3.28
N ARG A 327 -2.57 -20.77 -2.92
CA ARG A 327 -3.06 -22.14 -3.17
C ARG A 327 -4.33 -22.48 -2.40
N VAL A 328 -4.43 -22.09 -1.13
CA VAL A 328 -5.66 -22.24 -0.32
C VAL A 328 -6.83 -21.47 -0.95
N ALA A 329 -6.55 -20.31 -1.53
CA ALA A 329 -7.55 -19.53 -2.25
C ALA A 329 -7.94 -20.14 -3.61
N GLY A 330 -7.17 -21.09 -4.14
CA GLY A 330 -7.37 -21.69 -5.47
C GLY A 330 -6.93 -20.78 -6.62
N CYS A 331 -6.01 -19.85 -6.34
CA CYS A 331 -5.54 -18.82 -7.29
C CYS A 331 -4.10 -19.07 -7.77
N GLU A 332 -3.54 -20.26 -7.56
CA GLU A 332 -2.15 -20.61 -7.91
C GLU A 332 -1.84 -20.61 -9.42
N GLN A 333 -2.87 -20.56 -10.26
CA GLN A 333 -2.75 -20.47 -11.72
C GLN A 333 -2.71 -19.02 -12.24
N ALA A 334 -2.94 -18.02 -11.37
CA ALA A 334 -2.91 -16.62 -11.74
C ALA A 334 -1.46 -16.15 -11.96
N ALA A 335 -1.26 -15.18 -12.86
CA ALA A 335 0.04 -14.54 -13.01
C ALA A 335 0.36 -13.70 -11.77
N VAL A 336 1.48 -13.98 -11.11
CA VAL A 336 1.88 -13.35 -9.85
C VAL A 336 2.93 -12.26 -10.10
N TYR A 337 2.74 -11.10 -9.48
CA TYR A 337 3.72 -10.02 -9.45
C TYR A 337 4.05 -9.64 -8.01
N ALA A 338 5.34 -9.48 -7.69
CA ALA A 338 5.79 -8.95 -6.40
C ALA A 338 6.51 -7.60 -6.59
N PRO A 339 5.79 -6.47 -6.50
CA PRO A 339 6.33 -5.14 -6.79
C PRO A 339 7.40 -4.68 -5.81
N LYS A 340 7.47 -5.24 -4.61
CA LYS A 340 8.54 -4.96 -3.64
C LYS A 340 9.93 -5.34 -4.18
N SER A 341 10.01 -6.20 -5.20
CA SER A 341 11.26 -6.49 -5.92
C SER A 341 11.94 -5.24 -6.50
N ALA A 342 11.15 -4.26 -6.94
CA ALA A 342 11.64 -3.01 -7.54
C ALA A 342 11.45 -1.79 -6.63
N LEU A 343 10.32 -1.73 -5.92
CA LEU A 343 9.93 -0.54 -5.14
C LEU A 343 10.31 -0.62 -3.66
N GLY A 344 10.67 -1.81 -3.16
CA GLY A 344 10.85 -2.05 -1.73
C GLY A 344 9.55 -2.00 -0.95
N HIS A 345 9.68 -1.96 0.38
CA HIS A 345 8.56 -2.04 1.30
C HIS A 345 8.31 -0.70 2.01
N SER A 346 7.15 -0.10 1.78
CA SER A 346 6.70 1.18 2.37
C SER A 346 5.72 1.02 3.53
N ILE A 347 5.85 -0.08 4.28
CA ILE A 347 5.04 -0.45 5.46
C ILE A 347 3.55 -0.09 5.30
N GLY A 348 3.05 0.96 5.96
CA GLY A 348 1.64 1.32 5.97
C GLY A 348 1.10 1.84 4.64
N ALA A 349 1.96 2.31 3.74
CA ALA A 349 1.58 2.78 2.40
C ALA A 349 1.55 1.66 1.35
N VAL A 350 2.25 0.54 1.58
CA VAL A 350 2.55 -0.41 0.50
C VAL A 350 1.31 -1.06 -0.08
N GLY A 351 0.34 -1.45 0.74
CA GLY A 351 -0.90 -2.05 0.23
C GLY A 351 -1.70 -1.10 -0.66
N ALA A 352 -1.66 0.21 -0.39
CA ALA A 352 -2.30 1.21 -1.24
C ALA A 352 -1.56 1.38 -2.57
N LEU A 353 -0.22 1.42 -2.54
CA LEU A 353 0.60 1.48 -3.75
C LEU A 353 0.37 0.26 -4.64
N GLU A 354 0.39 -0.94 -4.06
CA GLU A 354 0.17 -2.21 -4.77
C GLU A 354 -1.26 -2.31 -5.33
N SER A 355 -2.24 -1.71 -4.65
CA SER A 355 -3.60 -1.57 -5.17
C SER A 355 -3.64 -0.66 -6.41
N VAL A 356 -2.91 0.46 -6.40
CA VAL A 356 -2.77 1.32 -7.59
C VAL A 356 -2.11 0.56 -8.73
N LEU A 357 -1.02 -0.19 -8.49
CA LEU A 357 -0.36 -0.99 -9.52
C LEU A 357 -1.27 -2.09 -10.09
N THR A 358 -2.13 -2.67 -9.26
CA THR A 358 -3.15 -3.65 -9.70
C THR A 358 -4.17 -3.00 -10.64
N VAL A 359 -4.62 -1.77 -10.33
CA VAL A 359 -5.50 -0.98 -11.21
C VAL A 359 -4.83 -0.72 -12.56
N LEU A 360 -3.55 -0.33 -12.57
CA LEU A 360 -2.81 -0.07 -13.81
C LEU A 360 -2.62 -1.34 -14.64
N SER A 361 -2.36 -2.48 -13.99
CA SER A 361 -2.22 -3.78 -14.66
C SER A 361 -3.51 -4.16 -15.41
N LEU A 362 -4.68 -3.94 -14.79
CA LEU A 362 -5.99 -4.18 -15.40
C LEU A 362 -6.32 -3.16 -16.50
N ARG A 363 -5.97 -1.88 -16.30
CA ARG A 363 -6.19 -0.81 -17.28
C ARG A 363 -5.42 -1.10 -18.57
N ASP A 364 -4.14 -1.42 -18.43
CA ASP A 364 -3.19 -1.50 -19.55
C ASP A 364 -3.03 -2.92 -20.10
N GLY A 365 -3.51 -3.95 -19.39
CA GLY A 365 -3.39 -5.35 -19.81
C GLY A 365 -1.95 -5.85 -19.79
N VAL A 366 -1.16 -5.41 -18.80
CA VAL A 366 0.26 -5.76 -18.68
C VAL A 366 0.68 -5.86 -17.21
N ILE A 367 1.51 -6.85 -16.89
CA ILE A 367 2.11 -7.06 -15.58
C ILE A 367 3.63 -6.83 -15.69
N PRO A 368 4.25 -5.98 -14.86
CA PRO A 368 5.71 -5.79 -14.86
C PRO A 368 6.46 -7.05 -14.42
N PRO A 369 7.75 -7.19 -14.80
CA PRO A 369 8.57 -8.29 -14.30
C PRO A 369 8.87 -8.11 -12.81
N THR A 370 8.73 -9.19 -12.05
CA THR A 370 9.30 -9.31 -10.70
C THR A 370 10.81 -9.34 -10.83
N LEU A 371 11.50 -8.31 -10.33
CA LEU A 371 12.95 -8.23 -10.39
C LEU A 371 13.57 -9.31 -9.50
N ASN A 372 14.78 -9.73 -9.88
CA ASN A 372 15.63 -10.64 -9.09
C ASN A 372 15.06 -12.05 -8.84
N TYR A 373 14.01 -12.44 -9.57
CA TYR A 373 13.52 -13.82 -9.61
C TYR A 373 14.32 -14.62 -10.64
N GLU A 374 15.42 -15.23 -10.19
CA GLU A 374 16.42 -15.88 -11.04
C GLU A 374 16.49 -17.39 -10.79
N THR A 375 16.40 -17.79 -9.53
CA THR A 375 16.38 -19.19 -9.09
C THR A 375 15.08 -19.44 -8.34
N PRO A 376 14.06 -20.02 -9.00
CA PRO A 376 12.80 -20.38 -8.34
C PRO A 376 13.03 -21.20 -7.07
N ASP A 377 12.37 -20.82 -5.98
CA ASP A 377 12.35 -21.63 -4.77
C ASP A 377 11.57 -22.94 -5.04
N PRO A 378 12.18 -24.13 -4.84
CA PRO A 378 11.48 -25.40 -5.08
C PRO A 378 10.26 -25.65 -4.18
N GLU A 379 10.08 -24.90 -3.09
CA GLU A 379 8.88 -24.96 -2.24
C GLU A 379 7.72 -24.09 -2.77
N ILE A 380 7.98 -23.22 -3.75
CA ILE A 380 7.05 -22.23 -4.28
C ILE A 380 6.76 -22.51 -5.75
N ASP A 381 5.61 -23.12 -6.00
CA ASP A 381 5.07 -23.38 -7.33
C ASP A 381 3.98 -22.35 -7.66
N LEU A 382 4.41 -21.19 -8.17
CA LEU A 382 3.57 -20.07 -8.61
C LEU A 382 4.04 -19.57 -9.98
N ASP A 383 3.12 -19.07 -10.80
CA ASP A 383 3.43 -18.42 -12.08
C ASP A 383 3.88 -16.96 -11.87
N VAL A 384 5.11 -16.78 -11.38
CA VAL A 384 5.70 -15.46 -11.15
C VAL A 384 6.12 -14.83 -12.49
N VAL A 385 5.62 -13.64 -12.79
CA VAL A 385 6.05 -12.85 -13.96
C VAL A 385 7.47 -12.36 -13.71
N ALA A 386 8.41 -12.68 -14.61
CA ALA A 386 9.83 -12.31 -14.51
C ALA A 386 10.46 -12.16 -15.90
N GLY A 387 11.63 -11.52 -15.96
CA GLY A 387 12.37 -11.27 -17.20
C GLY A 387 11.84 -10.05 -17.97
N GLU A 388 10.63 -10.14 -18.51
CA GLU A 388 9.99 -9.06 -19.27
C GLU A 388 8.51 -8.88 -18.85
N PRO A 389 7.90 -7.71 -19.14
CA PRO A 389 6.48 -7.51 -18.88
C PRO A 389 5.61 -8.53 -19.61
N ARG A 390 4.62 -9.09 -18.91
CA ARG A 390 3.65 -10.01 -19.51
C ARG A 390 2.38 -9.28 -19.90
N TYR A 391 2.13 -9.21 -21.20
CA TYR A 391 0.88 -8.68 -21.77
C TYR A 391 -0.21 -9.76 -21.80
N GLY A 392 -1.45 -9.39 -21.50
CA GLY A 392 -2.57 -10.31 -21.46
C GLY A 392 -3.92 -9.60 -21.29
N ASP A 393 -5.00 -10.35 -21.48
CA ASP A 393 -6.35 -9.89 -21.14
C ASP A 393 -6.67 -10.24 -19.69
N PHE A 394 -6.14 -9.45 -18.76
CA PHE A 394 -6.39 -9.60 -17.33
C PHE A 394 -7.75 -8.98 -16.99
N ARG A 395 -8.73 -9.81 -16.66
CA ARG A 395 -10.12 -9.40 -16.38
C ARG A 395 -10.30 -9.09 -14.90
N TYR A 396 -9.75 -9.95 -14.04
CA TYR A 396 -9.84 -9.81 -12.59
C TYR A 396 -8.50 -10.05 -11.92
N ALA A 397 -8.26 -9.30 -10.85
CA ALA A 397 -7.05 -9.40 -10.06
C ALA A 397 -7.34 -9.32 -8.56
N ILE A 398 -6.43 -9.90 -7.76
CA ILE A 398 -6.39 -9.70 -6.31
C ILE A 398 -5.11 -8.98 -5.94
N ASN A 399 -5.21 -7.96 -5.08
CA ASN A 399 -4.08 -7.41 -4.35
C ASN A 399 -4.04 -7.97 -2.93
N ASN A 400 -2.92 -8.58 -2.54
CA ASN A 400 -2.69 -9.12 -1.21
C ASN A 400 -1.88 -8.15 -0.34
N SER A 401 -2.22 -8.06 0.93
CA SER A 401 -1.42 -7.32 1.91
C SER A 401 -1.50 -7.97 3.29
N PHE A 402 -0.36 -8.38 3.84
CA PHE A 402 -0.29 -9.11 5.10
C PHE A 402 0.58 -8.36 6.11
N GLY A 403 -0.01 -7.94 7.22
CA GLY A 403 0.64 -7.13 8.25
C GLY A 403 1.11 -7.93 9.46
N PHE A 404 2.21 -7.48 10.09
CA PHE A 404 2.54 -7.89 11.47
C PHE A 404 1.34 -7.69 12.39
N GLY A 405 1.16 -8.61 13.35
CA GLY A 405 -0.10 -8.82 14.08
C GLY A 405 -0.95 -9.93 13.45
N GLY A 406 -0.55 -10.45 12.29
CA GLY A 406 -1.29 -11.47 11.54
C GLY A 406 -2.55 -10.89 10.92
N HIS A 407 -2.47 -9.68 10.36
CA HIS A 407 -3.57 -9.00 9.67
C HIS A 407 -3.54 -9.37 8.19
N ASN A 408 -4.65 -9.87 7.64
CA ASN A 408 -4.70 -10.24 6.23
C ASN A 408 -5.76 -9.44 5.50
N VAL A 409 -5.36 -8.74 4.43
CA VAL A 409 -6.26 -7.99 3.57
C VAL A 409 -6.09 -8.46 2.13
N ALA A 410 -7.21 -8.74 1.47
CA ALA A 410 -7.26 -9.01 0.04
C ALA A 410 -8.32 -8.13 -0.62
N LEU A 411 -7.95 -7.47 -1.72
CA LEU A 411 -8.82 -6.59 -2.49
C LEU A 411 -9.03 -7.18 -3.89
N ALA A 412 -10.28 -7.42 -4.27
CA ALA A 412 -10.64 -7.91 -5.59
C ALA A 412 -10.95 -6.73 -6.53
N PHE A 413 -10.20 -6.65 -7.63
CA PHE A 413 -10.37 -5.65 -8.68
C PHE A 413 -10.80 -6.30 -9.98
N GLY A 414 -11.50 -5.53 -10.82
CA GLY A 414 -11.88 -5.94 -12.18
C GLY A 414 -11.58 -4.86 -13.20
N ARG A 415 -11.29 -5.26 -14.44
CA ARG A 415 -11.19 -4.36 -15.58
C ARG A 415 -12.53 -3.62 -15.78
N TYR A 416 -12.48 -2.32 -16.14
CA TYR A 416 -13.69 -1.51 -16.28
C TYR A 416 -14.49 -1.83 -17.54
#